data_AF-A0A0C2SXA8-F1
#
_entry.id   AF-A0A0C2SXA8-F1
#
_cell.length_a   1.000
_cell.length_b   1.000
_cell.length_c   1.000
_cell.angle_alpha   90.00
_cell.angle_beta   90.00
_cell.angle_gamma   90.00
#
_symmetry.space_group_name_H-M   'P 1'
#
loop_
_entity.id
_entity.type
_entity.pdbx_description
1 polymer ?
#
loop_
_entity_poly.entity_id
_entity_poly.type
_entity_poly.pdbx_seq_one_letter_code
_entity_poly.pdbx_strand_id
1 'polypeptide(L)' 'TPYELLYNKKPDVAYFKTFGCLAYVFRTDEQRKDKLTPKSEAMTFVGYKSSIKTYLFMTDDNKLVQSVQCKFDEFYFPR' A
#
# COMPACT_ATOMS: atom_id res chain seq x y z
N THR A 1 8.71 -14.25 -20.86
CA THR A 1 7.33 -14.46 -20.35
C THR A 1 6.34 -14.42 -21.51
N PRO A 2 5.13 -15.01 -21.42
CA PRO A 2 4.14 -14.95 -22.50
C PRO A 2 3.80 -13.51 -22.94
N TYR A 3 3.85 -12.55 -22.00
CA TYR A 3 3.68 -11.12 -22.27
C TYR A 3 4.81 -10.54 -23.15
N GLU A 4 6.06 -10.89 -22.86
CA GLU A 4 7.21 -10.44 -23.66
C GLU A 4 7.15 -10.97 -25.10
N LEU A 5 6.74 -12.23 -25.29
CA LEU A 5 6.60 -12.83 -26.62
C LEU A 5 5.47 -12.17 -27.44
N LEU A 6 4.39 -11.73 -26.78
CA LEU A 6 3.24 -11.13 -27.44
C LEU A 6 3.45 -9.64 -27.75
N TYR A 7 4.13 -8.90 -26.86
CA TYR A 7 4.25 -7.44 -26.95
C TYR A 7 5.67 -6.94 -27.23
N ASN A 8 6.66 -7.83 -27.35
CA ASN A 8 8.09 -7.51 -27.48
C ASN A 8 8.59 -6.49 -26.44
N LYS A 9 7.93 -6.44 -25.27
CA LYS A 9 8.21 -5.50 -24.19
C LYS A 9 8.22 -6.24 -22.87
N LYS A 10 9.20 -5.92 -22.02
CA LYS A 10 9.27 -6.41 -20.65
C LYS A 10 8.03 -5.94 -19.86
N PRO A 11 7.31 -6.82 -19.14
CA PRO A 11 6.17 -6.41 -18.35
C PRO A 11 6.61 -5.45 -17.24
N ASP A 12 5.83 -4.40 -17.04
CA ASP A 12 6.01 -3.50 -15.91
C ASP A 12 5.40 -4.13 -14.65
N VAL A 13 6.27 -4.54 -13.72
CA VAL A 13 5.88 -5.16 -12.46
C VAL A 13 5.98 -4.20 -11.27
N ALA A 14 6.25 -2.91 -11.51
CA ALA A 14 6.41 -1.92 -10.44
C ALA A 14 5.13 -1.69 -9.61
N TYR A 15 3.98 -2.08 -10.14
CA TYR A 15 2.69 -2.07 -9.44
C TYR A 15 2.61 -3.14 -8.33
N PHE A 16 3.30 -4.26 -8.49
CA PHE A 16 3.32 -5.32 -7.49
C PHE A 16 4.23 -4.93 -6.34
N LYS A 17 3.69 -5.01 -5.12
CA LYS A 17 4.34 -4.65 -3.86
C LYS A 17 4.44 -5.88 -2.99
N THR A 18 5.49 -5.93 -2.18
CA THR A 18 5.78 -7.03 -1.26
C THR A 18 4.72 -7.10 -0.17
N PHE A 19 3.97 -8.20 -0.11
CA PHE A 19 3.02 -8.47 0.97
C PHE A 19 3.71 -8.44 2.33
N GLY A 20 3.04 -7.86 3.32
CA GLY A 20 3.57 -7.73 4.68
C GLY A 20 4.60 -6.62 4.85
N CYS A 21 4.94 -5.81 3.84
CA CYS A 21 5.86 -4.70 4.08
C CYS A 21 5.23 -3.57 4.88
N LEU A 22 6.08 -2.76 5.51
CA LEU A 22 5.70 -1.51 6.14
C LEU A 22 5.27 -0.52 5.06
N ALA A 23 4.13 0.12 5.29
CA ALA A 23 3.61 1.16 4.43
C ALA A 23 3.14 2.35 5.26
N TYR A 24 3.52 3.54 4.83
CA TYR A 24 3.06 4.79 5.40
C TYR A 24 1.85 5.27 4.62
N VAL A 25 0.67 5.14 5.21
CA VAL A 25 -0.61 5.50 4.60
C VAL A 25 -0.95 6.94 4.93
N PHE A 26 -1.26 7.74 3.92
CA PHE A 26 -1.65 9.13 4.13
C PHE A 26 -3.10 9.23 4.60
N ARG A 27 -3.32 9.86 5.76
CA ARG A 27 -4.66 10.16 6.32
C ARG A 27 -5.11 11.53 5.82
N THR A 28 -6.35 11.65 5.35
CA THR A 28 -6.93 12.96 4.99
C THR A 28 -7.18 13.82 6.24
N ASP A 29 -7.24 15.14 6.08
CA ASP A 29 -7.42 16.08 7.21
C ASP A 29 -8.72 15.81 7.99
N GLU A 30 -9.76 15.30 7.33
CA GLU A 30 -11.04 14.88 7.93
C GLU A 30 -10.90 13.67 8.88
N GLN A 31 -9.92 12.81 8.62
CA GLN A 31 -9.62 11.64 9.47
C GLN A 31 -8.63 11.98 10.59
N ARG A 32 -8.03 13.17 10.55
CA ARG A 32 -7.12 13.63 11.60
C ARG A 32 -7.93 14.37 12.66
N LYS A 33 -7.71 14.00 13.92
CA LYS A 33 -8.33 14.69 15.07
C LYS A 33 -7.75 16.08 15.28
N ASP A 34 -6.46 16.26 14.97
CA ASP A 34 -5.73 17.51 15.16
C ASP A 34 -4.79 17.82 13.99
N LYS A 35 -4.52 19.11 13.76
CA LYS A 35 -3.52 19.56 12.76
C LYS A 35 -2.09 19.11 13.10
N LEU A 36 -1.83 18.79 14.36
CA LEU A 36 -0.53 18.33 14.86
C LEU A 36 -0.35 16.80 14.74
N THR A 37 -1.40 16.05 14.42
CA THR A 37 -1.29 14.61 14.23
C THR A 37 -0.45 14.32 12.98
N PRO A 38 0.44 13.31 13.01
CA PRO A 38 1.21 12.92 11.83
C PRO A 38 0.28 12.67 10.63
N LYS A 39 0.70 13.18 9.46
CA LYS A 39 -0.09 13.07 8.23
C LYS A 39 -0.14 11.65 7.67
N SER A 40 0.81 10.82 8.07
CA SER A 40 0.98 9.45 7.63
C SER A 40 1.07 8.51 8.82
N GLU A 41 0.42 7.38 8.72
CA GLU A 41 0.41 6.34 9.74
C GLU A 41 1.10 5.08 9.18
N ALA A 42 1.93 4.45 10.02
CA ALA A 42 2.59 3.19 9.68
C ALA A 42 1.57 2.04 9.76
N MET A 43 1.48 1.24 8.71
CA MET A 43 0.57 0.10 8.60
C MET A 43 1.26 -1.04 7.84
N THR A 44 0.74 -2.25 7.99
CA THR A 44 1.23 -3.42 7.24
C THR A 44 0.45 -3.55 5.93
N PHE A 45 1.14 -3.71 4.81
CA PHE A 45 0.50 -3.95 3.51
C PHE A 45 -0.05 -5.38 3.42
N VAL A 46 -1.34 -5.53 3.16
CA VAL A 46 -2.04 -6.84 3.07
C VAL A 46 -2.35 -7.22 1.64
N GLY A 47 -2.56 -6.26 0.74
CA GLY A 47 -2.83 -6.59 -0.66
C GLY A 47 -3.63 -5.54 -1.42
N TYR A 48 -4.37 -5.99 -2.42
CA TYR A 48 -5.09 -5.14 -3.37
C TYR A 48 -6.59 -5.32 -3.23
N LYS A 49 -7.36 -4.24 -3.38
CA LYS A 49 -8.81 -4.36 -3.50
C LYS A 49 -9.18 -4.77 -4.93
N SER A 50 -10.09 -5.73 -5.08
CA SER A 50 -10.46 -6.27 -6.39
C SER A 50 -11.23 -5.28 -7.29
N SER A 51 -11.94 -4.31 -6.69
CA SER A 51 -12.92 -3.49 -7.41
C SER A 51 -12.39 -2.10 -7.79
N ILE A 52 -11.38 -1.63 -7.07
CA ILE A 52 -10.84 -0.26 -7.16
C ILE A 52 -9.32 -0.37 -7.07
N LYS A 53 -8.59 0.53 -7.74
CA LYS A 53 -7.12 0.67 -7.61
C LYS A 53 -6.73 1.25 -6.24
N THR A 54 -7.09 0.54 -5.18
CA THR A 54 -6.74 0.84 -3.79
C THR A 54 -5.92 -0.31 -3.22
N TYR A 55 -5.00 0.07 -2.34
CA TYR A 55 -4.23 -0.86 -1.55
C TYR A 55 -4.96 -1.12 -0.23
N LEU A 56 -4.80 -2.33 0.29
CA LEU A 56 -5.34 -2.80 1.54
C LEU A 56 -4.21 -2.87 2.57
N PHE A 57 -4.46 -2.25 3.72
CA PHE A 57 -3.52 -2.17 4.84
C PHE A 57 -4.16 -2.70 6.10
N MET A 58 -3.34 -3.14 7.04
CA MET A 58 -3.73 -3.55 8.37
C MET A 58 -2.99 -2.69 9.39
N THR A 59 -3.76 -2.08 10.30
CA THR A 59 -3.24 -1.40 11.49
C THR A 59 -2.89 -2.43 12.56
N ASP A 60 -2.08 -2.05 13.54
CA ASP A 60 -1.75 -2.90 14.71
C ASP A 60 -3.00 -3.37 15.48
N ASP A 61 -4.11 -2.64 15.39
CA ASP A 61 -5.43 -3.02 15.91
C ASP A 61 -6.14 -4.15 15.12
N ASN A 62 -5.48 -4.79 14.15
CA ASN A 62 -6.08 -5.73 13.17
C ASN A 62 -7.23 -5.13 12.34
N LYS A 63 -7.27 -3.80 12.19
CA LYS A 63 -8.27 -3.11 11.36
C LYS A 63 -7.78 -2.99 9.92
N LEU A 64 -8.66 -3.30 8.98
CA LEU A 64 -8.39 -3.15 7.56
C LEU A 64 -8.69 -1.72 7.09
N VAL A 65 -7.69 -1.07 6.50
CA VAL A 65 -7.78 0.29 5.95
C VAL A 65 -7.50 0.24 4.45
N GLN A 66 -8.26 1.00 3.67
CA GLN A 66 -8.08 1.11 2.22
C GLN A 66 -7.59 2.51 1.88
N SER A 67 -6.53 2.61 1.08
CA SER A 67 -6.03 3.91 0.61
C SER A 67 -5.33 3.79 -0.75
N VAL A 68 -5.34 4.89 -1.51
CA VAL A 68 -4.60 5.02 -2.77
C VAL A 68 -3.23 5.65 -2.51
N GLN A 69 -3.16 6.63 -1.62
CA GLN A 69 -1.96 7.42 -1.36
C GLN A 69 -1.19 6.84 -0.18
N CYS A 70 -0.07 6.21 -0.50
CA CYS A 70 0.78 5.52 0.46
C CYS A 70 2.24 5.51 -0.04
N LYS A 71 3.17 5.34 0.89
CA LYS A 71 4.59 5.12 0.61
C LYS A 71 5.00 3.78 1.20
N PHE A 72 5.49 2.88 0.36
CA PHE A 72 5.94 1.55 0.76
C PHE A 72 7.41 1.58 1.16
N ASP A 73 7.74 0.88 2.24
CA ASP A 73 9.09 0.55 2.66
C ASP A 73 9.25 -0.98 2.58
N GLU A 74 9.62 -1.44 1.38
CA GLU A 74 9.71 -2.87 1.03
C GLU A 74 10.87 -3.60 1.73
N PHE A 75 11.76 -2.87 2.41
CA PHE A 75 12.87 -3.45 3.17
C PHE A 75 12.50 -3.77 4.61
N TYR A 76 11.40 -3.21 5.10
CA TYR A 76 10.94 -3.39 6.47
C TYR A 76 9.72 -4.31 6.50
N PHE A 77 9.90 -5.52 7.02
CA PHE A 77 8.84 -6.47 7.30
C PHE A 77 8.62 -6.51 8.82
N PRO A 78 7.37 -6.48 9.32
CA PRO A 78 7.08 -6.75 10.71
C PRO A 78 7.58 -8.16 11.01
N ARG A 79 8.47 -8.25 12.00
CA ARG A 79 9.06 -9.50 12.50
C ARG A 79 8.09 -10.24 13.38
#